data_AF-A0A8J2KW20-F1
#
_entry.id   AF-A0A8J2KW20-F1
#
_cell.length_a   1.000
_cell.length_b   1.000
_cell.length_c   1.000
_cell.angle_alpha   90.00
_cell.angle_beta   90.00
_cell.angle_gamma   90.00
#
_symmetry.space_group_name_H-M   'P 1'
#
loop_
_entity.id
_entity.type
_entity.pdbx_description
1 polymer ?
#
loop_
_entity_poly.entity_id
_entity_poly.type
_entity_poly.pdbx_seq_one_letter_code
_entity_poly.pdbx_strand_id
1 'polypeptide(L)'
;MLWKLVVGFCIASAIAEVVLIASPRITDFGEWGQYEECPPGMFVYGFQMKVEPFQGQAWYDDTALNAIYLLCVPPAYRRDTYEFLSQDPSTRAFAKISSLEGDRGYFRAVWECPHGFFAKGFELKSAKARGWAYDDTAANNMKLLCTNGLLMEGDGEKDGNWTGLQTCPRTLLVCGIQTQVELAATDLTMLNNFTHGCYRVKQRQLGMLPAKCYTNKLIKYHVYIISFVEF
;
A
#
# COMPACT_ATOMS: atom_id res chain seq x y z
N MET A 1 -53.52 28.54 -7.40
CA MET A 1 -52.76 27.27 -7.34
C MET A 1 -51.28 27.60 -7.14
N LEU A 2 -50.73 27.33 -5.95
CA LEU A 2 -49.31 27.50 -5.67
C LEU A 2 -48.55 26.24 -6.11
N TRP A 3 -47.57 26.38 -7.01
CA TRP A 3 -46.64 25.31 -7.32
C TRP A 3 -45.49 25.38 -6.30
N LYS A 4 -45.26 24.30 -5.55
CA LYS A 4 -44.07 24.16 -4.69
C LYS A 4 -42.97 23.49 -5.51
N LEU A 5 -41.89 24.22 -5.75
CA LEU A 5 -40.66 23.65 -6.29
C LEU A 5 -39.99 22.82 -5.20
N VAL A 6 -39.92 21.49 -5.36
CA VAL A 6 -39.15 20.63 -4.47
C VAL A 6 -37.81 20.34 -5.16
N VAL A 7 -36.75 21.00 -4.70
CA VAL A 7 -35.38 20.70 -5.15
C VAL A 7 -34.83 19.59 -4.28
N GLY A 8 -34.88 18.36 -4.79
CA GLY A 8 -34.22 17.21 -4.16
C GLY A 8 -32.72 17.23 -4.44
N PHE A 9 -31.89 17.33 -3.40
CA PHE A 9 -30.45 17.09 -3.51
C PHE A 9 -30.19 15.58 -3.41
N CYS A 10 -29.93 14.93 -4.55
CA CYS A 10 -29.32 13.60 -4.53
C CYS A 10 -27.82 13.77 -4.29
N ILE A 11 -27.37 13.54 -3.07
CA ILE A 11 -25.93 13.42 -2.77
C ILE A 11 -25.50 12.05 -3.29
N ALA A 12 -24.99 12.00 -4.52
CA ALA A 12 -24.28 10.80 -4.98
C ALA A 12 -23.00 10.67 -4.15
N SER A 13 -23.04 9.83 -3.11
CA SER A 13 -21.83 9.40 -2.43
C SER A 13 -21.07 8.50 -3.40
N ALA A 14 -20.09 9.06 -4.10
CA ALA A 14 -19.13 8.26 -4.84
C ALA A 14 -18.29 7.50 -3.81
N ILE A 15 -18.63 6.25 -3.58
CA ILE A 15 -17.75 5.31 -2.87
C ILE A 15 -16.45 5.29 -3.68
N ALA A 16 -15.33 5.61 -3.04
CA ALA A 16 -14.05 5.48 -3.69
C ALA A 16 -13.79 3.98 -3.89
N GLU A 17 -13.86 3.49 -5.12
CA GLU A 17 -13.44 2.12 -5.41
C GLU A 17 -11.92 2.01 -5.24
N VAL A 18 -11.48 1.06 -4.42
CA VAL A 18 -10.06 0.73 -4.25
C VAL A 18 -9.59 0.09 -5.55
N VAL A 19 -8.53 0.62 -6.16
CA VAL A 19 -7.84 -0.12 -7.24
C VAL A 19 -6.78 -1.00 -6.59
N LEU A 20 -6.90 -2.32 -6.72
CA LEU A 20 -5.89 -3.25 -6.23
C LEU A 20 -4.79 -3.44 -7.29
N ILE A 21 -3.54 -3.39 -6.84
CA ILE A 21 -2.36 -3.80 -7.61
C ILE A 21 -1.73 -5.04 -6.98
N ALA A 22 -1.39 -6.02 -7.82
CA ALA A 22 -0.88 -7.32 -7.39
C ALA A 22 0.26 -7.76 -8.33
N SER A 23 1.29 -8.40 -7.78
CA SER A 23 2.33 -9.03 -8.60
C SER A 23 1.81 -10.31 -9.26
N PRO A 24 2.41 -10.76 -10.38
CA PRO A 24 2.22 -12.12 -10.86
C PRO A 24 2.48 -13.13 -9.74
N ARG A 25 1.52 -14.02 -9.50
CA ARG A 25 1.63 -15.02 -8.44
C ARG A 25 2.58 -16.14 -8.86
N ILE A 26 3.58 -16.41 -8.02
CA ILE A 26 4.51 -17.54 -8.22
C ILE A 26 3.99 -18.80 -7.52
N THR A 27 3.22 -18.61 -6.43
CA THR A 27 2.47 -19.62 -5.69
C THR A 27 1.07 -19.10 -5.36
N ASP A 28 0.14 -20.01 -5.11
CA ASP A 28 -1.20 -19.71 -4.60
C ASP A 28 -1.42 -20.27 -3.17
N PHE A 29 -0.38 -20.78 -2.49
CA PHE A 29 -0.47 -21.32 -1.13
C PHE A 29 -0.79 -20.26 -0.07
N GLY A 30 -1.44 -20.68 1.01
CA GLY A 30 -1.85 -19.85 2.14
C GLY A 30 -3.17 -19.12 1.95
N GLU A 31 -3.62 -18.44 3.02
CA GLU A 31 -4.88 -17.72 3.08
C GLU A 31 -4.66 -16.21 2.99
N TRP A 32 -5.60 -15.52 2.35
CA TRP A 32 -5.59 -14.06 2.31
C TRP A 32 -6.12 -13.50 3.63
N GLY A 33 -5.33 -12.60 4.22
CA GLY A 33 -5.73 -11.83 5.39
C GLY A 33 -6.84 -10.83 5.15
N GLN A 34 -7.22 -10.14 6.23
CA GLN A 34 -8.05 -8.95 6.11
C GLN A 34 -7.26 -7.83 5.44
N TYR A 35 -7.91 -7.10 4.54
CA TYR A 35 -7.34 -5.89 3.96
C TYR A 35 -7.32 -4.78 5.02
N GLU A 36 -6.16 -4.18 5.26
CA GLU A 36 -6.05 -2.99 6.09
C GLU A 36 -5.71 -1.76 5.25
N GLU A 37 -6.23 -0.62 5.70
CA GLU A 37 -6.08 0.66 5.05
C GLU A 37 -5.47 1.69 6.00
N CYS A 38 -4.66 2.59 5.46
CA CYS A 38 -4.24 3.77 6.18
C CYS A 38 -5.47 4.54 6.69
N PRO A 39 -5.40 5.18 7.87
CA PRO A 39 -6.46 6.05 8.34
C PRO A 39 -6.81 7.15 7.32
N PRO A 40 -8.06 7.63 7.31
CA PRO A 40 -8.50 8.62 6.33
C PRO A 40 -7.59 9.84 6.23
N GLY A 41 -7.11 10.13 5.01
CA GLY A 41 -6.24 11.28 4.74
C GLY A 41 -4.75 11.03 4.98
N MET A 42 -4.35 9.80 5.31
CA MET A 42 -2.95 9.38 5.37
C MET A 42 -2.58 8.55 4.14
N PHE A 43 -1.30 8.59 3.77
CA PHE A 43 -0.77 7.86 2.64
C PHE A 43 0.52 7.16 3.01
N VAL A 44 0.79 6.05 2.33
CA VAL A 44 1.98 5.25 2.58
C VAL A 44 3.22 6.01 2.12
N TYR A 45 4.23 6.10 2.97
CA TYR A 45 5.51 6.76 2.66
C TYR A 45 6.71 5.84 2.86
N GLY A 46 6.51 4.68 3.48
CA GLY A 46 7.56 3.72 3.77
C GLY A 46 6.98 2.39 4.21
N PHE A 47 7.86 1.44 4.47
CA PHE A 47 7.51 0.11 4.94
C PHE A 47 8.56 -0.45 5.89
N GLN A 48 8.16 -1.47 6.64
CA GLN A 48 9.03 -2.27 7.49
C GLN A 48 8.68 -3.74 7.31
N MET A 49 9.67 -4.61 7.32
CA MET A 49 9.47 -6.05 7.16
C MET A 49 9.75 -6.80 8.45
N LYS A 50 9.06 -7.93 8.62
CA LYS A 50 9.40 -8.96 9.61
C LYS A 50 9.97 -10.15 8.87
N VAL A 51 11.23 -10.49 9.14
CA VAL A 51 11.97 -11.53 8.40
C VAL A 51 12.62 -12.47 9.41
N GLU A 52 12.50 -13.76 9.15
CA GLU A 52 13.26 -14.77 9.89
C GLU A 52 14.63 -14.95 9.24
N PRO A 53 15.74 -14.70 9.97
CA PRO A 53 17.07 -14.85 9.42
C PRO A 53 17.41 -16.33 9.22
N PHE A 54 18.18 -16.62 8.17
CA PHE A 54 18.80 -17.92 7.93
C PHE A 54 19.57 -18.40 9.17
N GLN A 55 19.17 -19.51 9.80
CA GLN A 55 19.83 -20.09 10.97
C GLN A 55 20.84 -21.19 10.62
N GLY A 56 20.97 -21.56 9.34
CA GLY A 56 22.10 -22.33 8.83
C GLY A 56 21.92 -23.84 8.88
N GLN A 57 20.71 -24.36 8.99
CA GLN A 57 20.42 -25.78 9.10
C GLN A 57 19.33 -26.20 8.13
N ALA A 58 19.66 -27.12 7.22
CA ALA A 58 18.83 -27.61 6.12
C ALA A 58 17.50 -28.31 6.51
N TRP A 59 17.13 -28.33 7.80
CA TRP A 59 15.93 -28.99 8.35
C TRP A 59 15.05 -28.03 9.16
N TYR A 60 15.51 -26.80 9.37
CA TYR A 60 14.68 -25.70 9.84
C TYR A 60 14.28 -24.90 8.61
N ASP A 61 13.05 -24.43 8.58
CA ASP A 61 12.54 -23.50 7.57
C ASP A 61 13.24 -22.17 7.76
N ASP A 62 14.45 -22.15 7.26
CA ASP A 62 15.27 -20.99 7.14
C ASP A 62 14.64 -20.16 6.01
N THR A 63 14.26 -18.92 6.33
CA THR A 63 14.38 -17.77 5.41
C THR A 63 13.13 -17.36 4.63
N ALA A 64 12.14 -16.75 5.29
CA ALA A 64 11.01 -16.12 4.59
C ALA A 64 10.55 -14.78 5.18
N LEU A 65 10.00 -13.93 4.31
CA LEU A 65 9.23 -12.76 4.73
C LEU A 65 7.99 -13.26 5.49
N ASN A 66 7.79 -12.76 6.71
CA ASN A 66 6.69 -13.16 7.58
C ASN A 66 5.59 -12.08 7.61
N ALA A 67 5.96 -10.81 7.53
CA ALA A 67 5.01 -9.71 7.51
C ALA A 67 5.56 -8.47 6.80
N ILE A 68 4.66 -7.67 6.25
CA ILE A 68 4.94 -6.34 5.71
C ILE A 68 4.06 -5.35 6.45
N TYR A 69 4.70 -4.34 7.01
CA TYR A 69 4.03 -3.21 7.63
C TYR A 69 4.20 -1.97 6.77
N LEU A 70 3.09 -1.31 6.45
CA LEU A 70 3.12 -0.03 5.77
C LEU A 70 3.04 1.11 6.78
N LEU A 71 3.80 2.17 6.50
CA LEU A 71 3.87 3.37 7.32
C LEU A 71 3.06 4.48 6.64
N CYS A 72 2.06 5.00 7.35
CA CYS A 72 1.14 6.01 6.85
C CYS A 72 1.33 7.36 7.56
N VAL A 73 1.34 8.43 6.78
CA VAL A 73 1.38 9.82 7.27
C VAL A 73 0.45 10.74 6.50
N PRO A 74 -0.08 11.81 7.11
CA PRO A 74 -0.79 12.85 6.38
C PRO A 74 0.19 13.64 5.48
N PRO A 75 -0.26 14.14 4.30
CA PRO A 75 0.59 14.92 3.39
C PRO A 75 1.29 16.13 4.02
N ALA A 76 0.65 16.78 4.99
CA ALA A 76 1.23 17.91 5.71
C ALA A 76 2.56 17.56 6.40
N TYR A 77 2.69 16.35 6.95
CA TYR A 77 3.89 15.94 7.67
C TYR A 77 5.13 15.82 6.78
N ARG A 78 4.93 15.64 5.48
CA ARG A 78 6.01 15.47 4.50
C ARG A 78 6.27 16.75 3.69
N ARG A 79 5.53 17.84 3.95
CA ARG A 79 5.67 19.12 3.24
C ARG A 79 6.67 20.06 3.91
N ASP A 80 6.75 20.06 5.23
CA ASP A 80 7.52 21.05 5.96
C ASP A 80 8.92 20.53 6.30
N THR A 81 9.96 21.27 5.92
CA THR A 81 11.36 21.00 6.27
C THR A 81 11.74 21.56 7.64
N TYR A 82 10.79 22.10 8.41
CA TYR A 82 11.06 22.90 9.59
C TYR A 82 10.15 22.53 10.77
N GLU A 83 10.79 21.99 11.80
CA GLU A 83 10.41 22.01 13.22
C GLU A 83 9.11 21.30 13.65
N PHE A 84 9.19 19.98 13.81
CA PHE A 84 8.63 19.34 15.01
C PHE A 84 9.63 18.32 15.57
N LEU A 85 10.82 18.83 15.88
CA LEU A 85 11.91 18.14 16.56
C LEU A 85 11.68 18.16 18.07
N SER A 86 10.66 17.47 18.59
CA SER A 86 10.59 17.24 20.05
C SER A 86 9.71 16.09 20.51
N GLN A 87 9.35 15.14 19.65
CA GLN A 87 8.57 13.98 20.10
C GLN A 87 9.23 12.69 19.64
N ASP A 88 9.46 11.86 20.67
CA ASP A 88 9.87 10.47 20.62
C ASP A 88 9.24 9.77 19.39
N PRO A 89 10.04 9.08 18.56
CA PRO A 89 9.53 8.22 17.49
C PRO A 89 8.40 7.27 17.95
N SER A 90 8.34 6.91 19.24
CA SER A 90 7.28 6.07 19.83
C SER A 90 5.96 6.79 20.10
N THR A 91 5.94 8.13 20.21
CA THR A 91 4.74 8.94 20.47
C THR A 91 4.19 9.66 19.23
N ARG A 92 4.89 9.60 18.09
CA ARG A 92 4.34 10.03 16.80
C ARG A 92 3.30 9.00 16.41
N ALA A 93 2.03 9.38 16.37
CA ALA A 93 0.97 8.54 15.81
C ALA A 93 1.12 8.45 14.28
N PHE A 94 2.18 7.78 13.84
CA PHE A 94 2.27 7.18 12.52
C PHE A 94 1.37 5.97 12.53
N ALA A 95 0.43 5.89 11.59
CA ALA A 95 -0.34 4.66 11.46
C ALA A 95 0.58 3.62 10.83
N LYS A 96 0.74 2.50 11.52
CA LYS A 96 1.41 1.32 11.03
C LYS A 96 0.32 0.28 10.80
N ILE A 97 0.12 -0.10 9.55
CA ILE A 97 -0.90 -1.07 9.13
C ILE A 97 -0.21 -2.33 8.60
N SER A 98 -0.88 -3.46 8.73
CA SER A 98 -0.40 -4.76 8.30
C SER A 98 -1.59 -5.57 7.75
N SER A 99 -1.45 -6.86 7.49
CA SER A 99 -2.60 -7.71 7.17
C SER A 99 -2.45 -9.00 7.95
N LEU A 100 -2.58 -10.17 7.32
CA LEU A 100 -2.19 -11.42 7.97
C LEU A 100 -0.66 -11.48 8.10
N GLU A 101 -0.20 -11.92 9.26
CA GLU A 101 1.21 -11.95 9.61
C GLU A 101 1.63 -13.36 10.01
N GLY A 102 2.91 -13.66 9.79
CA GLY A 102 3.57 -14.79 10.43
C GLY A 102 4.04 -14.48 11.84
N ASP A 103 3.98 -15.49 12.70
CA ASP A 103 4.33 -15.37 14.12
C ASP A 103 5.83 -15.24 14.35
N ARG A 104 6.65 -15.70 13.41
CA ARG A 104 8.12 -15.76 13.50
C ARG A 104 8.82 -14.54 12.87
N GLY A 105 10.13 -14.47 13.07
CA GLY A 105 11.01 -13.44 12.51
C GLY A 105 11.15 -12.16 13.34
N TYR A 106 12.07 -11.30 12.91
CA TYR A 106 12.43 -10.04 13.56
C TYR A 106 12.12 -8.85 12.66
N PHE A 107 11.72 -7.74 13.28
CA PHE A 107 11.57 -6.47 12.58
C PHE A 107 12.92 -6.01 12.02
N ARG A 108 12.89 -5.64 10.76
CA ARG A 108 14.02 -5.15 10.00
C ARG A 108 14.03 -3.62 9.92
N ALA A 109 14.97 -3.06 9.17
CA ALA A 109 15.07 -1.62 9.01
C ALA A 109 13.80 -1.04 8.38
N VAL A 110 13.53 0.23 8.68
CA VAL A 110 12.48 0.99 8.03
C VAL A 110 13.02 1.59 6.73
N TRP A 111 12.27 1.43 5.65
CA TRP A 111 12.61 1.94 4.33
C TRP A 111 11.57 2.95 3.88
N GLU A 112 12.00 4.20 3.70
CA GLU A 112 11.10 5.32 3.42
C GLU A 112 11.43 5.97 2.08
N CYS A 113 10.40 6.45 1.39
CA CYS A 113 10.58 7.42 0.33
C CYS A 113 11.29 8.67 0.87
N PRO A 114 12.07 9.40 0.04
CA PRO A 114 12.63 10.66 0.49
C PRO A 114 11.54 11.66 0.87
N HIS A 115 11.90 12.64 1.69
CA HIS A 115 10.98 13.66 2.19
C HIS A 115 10.15 14.29 1.05
N GLY A 116 8.85 14.48 1.28
CA GLY A 116 7.91 15.00 0.28
C GLY A 116 7.32 13.96 -0.69
N PHE A 117 7.83 12.73 -0.72
CA PHE A 117 7.34 11.69 -1.62
C PHE A 117 6.54 10.60 -0.90
N PHE A 118 5.72 9.88 -1.66
CA PHE A 118 4.83 8.83 -1.17
C PHE A 118 4.95 7.58 -2.05
N ALA A 119 4.44 6.46 -1.56
CA ALA A 119 4.38 5.22 -2.30
C ALA A 119 3.37 5.30 -3.45
N LYS A 120 3.80 4.84 -4.62
CA LYS A 120 3.01 4.77 -5.85
C LYS A 120 2.92 3.33 -6.40
N GLY A 121 3.70 2.41 -5.88
CA GLY A 121 3.74 1.05 -6.39
C GLY A 121 4.73 0.20 -5.62
N PHE A 122 4.92 -1.02 -6.08
CA PHE A 122 5.82 -1.98 -5.47
C PHE A 122 6.36 -2.99 -6.48
N GLU A 123 7.39 -3.71 -6.06
CA GLU A 123 7.85 -4.92 -6.74
C GLU A 123 8.10 -6.00 -5.68
N LEU A 124 7.64 -7.23 -5.94
CA LEU A 124 7.86 -8.37 -5.05
C LEU A 124 9.06 -9.17 -5.54
N LYS A 125 9.87 -9.69 -4.62
CA LYS A 125 10.87 -10.72 -4.90
C LYS A 125 10.35 -12.05 -4.39
N SER A 126 10.29 -13.05 -5.28
CA SER A 126 9.82 -14.38 -4.93
C SER A 126 10.68 -15.47 -5.57
N ALA A 127 10.93 -16.55 -4.83
CA ALA A 127 11.65 -17.72 -5.30
C ALA A 127 10.65 -18.84 -5.62
N LYS A 128 10.94 -19.65 -6.65
CA LYS A 128 10.20 -20.89 -6.93
C LYS A 128 10.74 -22.03 -6.08
N ALA A 129 9.88 -22.95 -5.68
CA ALA A 129 10.26 -24.20 -5.02
C ALA A 129 11.35 -24.95 -5.80
N ARG A 130 12.39 -25.43 -5.11
CA ARG A 130 13.54 -26.13 -5.70
C ARG A 130 13.37 -27.66 -5.70
N GLY A 131 12.22 -28.14 -6.16
CA GLY A 131 11.91 -29.57 -6.30
C GLY A 131 11.13 -30.16 -5.12
N TRP A 132 10.86 -31.46 -5.15
CA TRP A 132 9.96 -32.17 -4.24
C TRP A 132 10.48 -32.34 -2.79
N ALA A 133 11.75 -32.04 -2.55
CA ALA A 133 12.41 -32.14 -1.25
C ALA A 133 12.68 -30.77 -0.61
N TYR A 134 12.23 -29.69 -1.26
CA TYR A 134 12.35 -28.31 -0.81
C TYR A 134 11.01 -27.61 -1.04
N ASP A 135 10.16 -27.62 -0.02
CA ASP A 135 9.27 -26.48 0.22
C ASP A 135 10.26 -25.29 0.45
N ASP A 136 10.22 -24.14 -0.25
CA ASP A 136 9.12 -23.20 -0.31
C ASP A 136 9.20 -22.32 -1.57
N THR A 137 8.03 -21.95 -2.09
CA THR A 137 7.90 -20.78 -2.96
C THR A 137 7.46 -19.61 -2.07
N ALA A 138 8.38 -18.76 -1.61
CA ALA A 138 8.09 -17.69 -0.65
C ALA A 138 8.27 -16.29 -1.23
N ALA A 139 7.63 -15.29 -0.60
CA ALA A 139 8.04 -13.91 -0.72
C ALA A 139 9.31 -13.68 0.09
N ASN A 140 10.32 -13.10 -0.54
CA ASN A 140 11.64 -12.95 0.06
C ASN A 140 11.98 -11.49 0.35
N ASN A 141 11.54 -10.57 -0.51
CA ASN A 141 11.82 -9.16 -0.37
C ASN A 141 10.80 -8.32 -1.14
N MET A 142 10.80 -7.01 -0.93
CA MET A 142 10.02 -6.07 -1.71
C MET A 142 10.78 -4.78 -2.00
N LYS A 143 10.37 -4.10 -3.07
CA LYS A 143 10.69 -2.69 -3.32
C LYS A 143 9.44 -1.85 -3.23
N LEU A 144 9.57 -0.66 -2.66
CA LEU A 144 8.53 0.37 -2.69
C LEU A 144 8.89 1.44 -3.74
N LEU A 145 8.01 1.66 -4.71
CA LEU A 145 8.18 2.73 -5.70
C LEU A 145 7.65 4.04 -5.13
N CYS A 146 8.49 5.06 -5.11
CA CYS A 146 8.14 6.40 -4.68
C CYS A 146 7.64 7.28 -5.83
N THR A 147 6.88 8.33 -5.51
CA THR A 147 6.36 9.27 -6.50
C THR A 147 7.44 10.06 -7.25
N ASN A 148 8.67 10.15 -6.74
CA ASN A 148 9.84 10.69 -7.46
C ASN A 148 10.54 9.66 -8.37
N GLY A 149 10.06 8.42 -8.42
CA GLY A 149 10.65 7.36 -9.24
C GLY A 149 11.77 6.56 -8.56
N LEU A 150 12.15 6.88 -7.31
CA LEU A 150 13.09 6.03 -6.58
C LEU A 150 12.41 4.73 -6.12
N LEU A 151 13.20 3.65 -6.09
CA LEU A 151 12.81 2.35 -5.55
C LEU A 151 13.54 2.12 -4.23
N MET A 152 12.78 1.96 -3.15
CA MET A 152 13.32 1.62 -1.84
C MET A 152 13.28 0.10 -1.68
N GLU A 153 14.43 -0.55 -1.82
CA GLU A 153 14.57 -2.00 -1.63
C GLU A 153 14.68 -2.33 -0.14
N GLY A 154 13.89 -3.31 0.31
CA GLY A 154 13.95 -3.80 1.68
C GLY A 154 15.19 -4.64 1.95
N ASP A 155 15.49 -4.86 3.22
CA ASP A 155 16.56 -5.75 3.68
C ASP A 155 16.06 -7.18 3.94
N GLY A 156 15.19 -7.65 3.04
CA GLY A 156 14.81 -9.06 2.96
C GLY A 156 15.85 -9.90 2.26
N GLU A 157 15.39 -11.08 1.86
CA GLU A 157 16.23 -12.13 1.36
C GLU A 157 16.63 -11.90 -0.10
N LYS A 158 17.84 -12.37 -0.42
CA LYS A 158 18.45 -12.11 -1.73
C LYS A 158 18.00 -13.12 -2.77
N ASP A 159 17.55 -14.29 -2.36
CA ASP A 159 17.13 -15.37 -3.25
C ASP A 159 15.82 -15.04 -3.97
N GLY A 160 15.63 -15.65 -5.15
CA GLY A 160 14.45 -15.45 -6.00
C GLY A 160 14.61 -14.36 -7.05
N ASN A 161 13.54 -14.14 -7.81
CA ASN A 161 13.48 -13.17 -8.89
C ASN A 161 12.48 -12.06 -8.57
N TRP A 162 12.75 -10.86 -9.06
CA TRP A 162 11.79 -9.76 -9.02
C TRP A 162 10.63 -10.03 -9.99
N THR A 163 9.40 -9.86 -9.54
CA THR A 163 8.17 -10.19 -10.27
C THR A 163 7.73 -9.11 -11.27
N GLY A 164 8.43 -7.99 -11.33
CA GLY A 164 8.10 -6.84 -12.17
C GLY A 164 7.25 -5.80 -11.44
N LEU A 165 7.55 -4.53 -11.74
CA LEU A 165 6.97 -3.37 -11.09
C LEU A 165 5.46 -3.25 -11.27
N GLN A 166 4.73 -3.16 -10.17
CA GLN A 166 3.30 -2.85 -10.11
C GLN A 166 3.10 -1.39 -9.68
N THR A 167 2.33 -0.62 -10.45
CA THR A 167 2.16 0.82 -10.21
C THR A 167 0.69 1.20 -10.14
N CYS A 168 0.32 1.96 -9.10
CA CYS A 168 -0.99 2.58 -9.00
C CYS A 168 -1.27 3.46 -10.23
N PRO A 169 -2.48 3.38 -10.84
CA PRO A 169 -2.77 4.12 -12.06
C PRO A 169 -2.80 5.63 -11.81
N ARG A 170 -2.44 6.40 -12.85
CA ARG A 170 -2.52 7.88 -12.85
C ARG A 170 -1.80 8.51 -11.64
N THR A 171 -2.54 9.24 -10.79
CA THR A 171 -2.08 9.96 -9.60
C THR A 171 -2.57 9.29 -8.31
N LEU A 172 -2.97 8.02 -8.35
CA LEU A 172 -3.35 7.29 -7.15
C LEU A 172 -2.07 6.92 -6.36
N LEU A 173 -2.21 6.82 -5.04
CA LEU A 173 -1.13 6.44 -4.11
C LEU A 173 -1.50 5.15 -3.40
N VAL A 174 -0.47 4.41 -2.96
CA VAL A 174 -0.66 3.22 -2.13
C VAL A 174 -1.29 3.64 -0.81
N CYS A 175 -2.31 2.90 -0.39
CA CYS A 175 -3.15 3.25 0.75
C CYS A 175 -3.47 2.08 1.69
N GLY A 176 -3.09 0.85 1.33
CA GLY A 176 -3.43 -0.31 2.13
C GLY A 176 -2.73 -1.57 1.65
N ILE A 177 -2.90 -2.64 2.39
CA ILE A 177 -2.26 -3.93 2.14
C ILE A 177 -3.21 -5.07 2.44
N GLN A 178 -3.09 -6.12 1.64
CA GLN A 178 -3.57 -7.45 1.97
C GLN A 178 -2.43 -8.44 1.73
N THR A 179 -2.15 -9.32 2.67
CA THR A 179 -1.12 -10.36 2.55
C THR A 179 -1.77 -11.73 2.43
N GLN A 180 -1.09 -12.63 1.72
CA GLN A 180 -1.41 -14.05 1.68
C GLN A 180 -0.35 -14.80 2.46
N VAL A 181 -0.77 -15.51 3.51
CA VAL A 181 0.13 -16.18 4.45
C VAL A 181 -0.31 -17.61 4.64
N GLU A 182 0.63 -18.54 4.62
CA GLU A 182 0.38 -19.93 4.95
C GLU A 182 0.41 -20.12 6.47
N LEU A 183 -0.72 -20.49 7.07
CA LEU A 183 -0.84 -20.75 8.49
C LEU A 183 -0.69 -22.26 8.74
N ALA A 184 0.53 -22.78 8.88
CA ALA A 184 0.69 -24.20 9.23
C ALA A 184 0.27 -24.45 10.69
N ALA A 185 -0.48 -25.54 10.92
CA ALA A 185 -0.97 -25.94 12.24
C ALA A 185 0.13 -26.34 13.26
N THR A 186 1.39 -26.42 12.84
CA THR A 186 2.52 -26.87 13.68
C THR A 186 3.86 -26.19 13.30
N ASP A 187 3.90 -24.85 13.28
CA ASP A 187 5.11 -23.99 13.41
C ASP A 187 5.68 -23.23 12.19
N LEU A 188 5.13 -23.34 10.99
CA LEU A 188 5.73 -22.73 9.79
C LEU A 188 4.77 -21.74 9.13
N THR A 189 5.01 -20.44 9.33
CA THR A 189 4.15 -19.37 8.79
C THR A 189 4.91 -18.49 7.83
N MET A 190 4.50 -18.42 6.56
CA MET A 190 5.25 -17.69 5.52
C MET A 190 4.34 -16.81 4.67
N LEU A 191 4.80 -15.60 4.37
CA LEU A 191 4.15 -14.71 3.41
C LEU A 191 4.49 -15.16 2.00
N ASN A 192 3.45 -15.37 1.19
CA ASN A 192 3.58 -15.82 -0.20
C ASN A 192 3.34 -14.70 -1.20
N ASN A 193 2.31 -13.89 -0.96
CA ASN A 193 1.92 -12.80 -1.83
C ASN A 193 1.43 -11.59 -1.02
N PHE A 194 1.37 -10.43 -1.67
CA PHE A 194 0.62 -9.29 -1.16
C PHE A 194 0.00 -8.47 -2.29
N THR A 195 -1.07 -7.76 -1.96
CA THR A 195 -1.67 -6.73 -2.81
C THR A 195 -1.65 -5.40 -2.09
N HIS A 196 -1.59 -4.33 -2.88
CA HIS A 196 -1.76 -2.97 -2.38
C HIS A 196 -3.02 -2.35 -2.95
N GLY A 197 -3.76 -1.65 -2.10
CA GLY A 197 -4.80 -0.75 -2.55
C GLY A 197 -4.22 0.58 -3.03
N CYS A 198 -4.92 1.20 -3.98
CA CYS A 198 -4.61 2.51 -4.51
C CYS A 198 -5.83 3.43 -4.40
N TYR A 199 -5.69 4.59 -3.76
CA TYR A 199 -6.74 5.62 -3.70
C TYR A 199 -6.35 6.92 -4.35
N ARG A 200 -7.40 7.67 -4.70
CA ARG A 200 -7.30 9.01 -5.24
C ARG A 200 -7.06 9.99 -4.10
N VAL A 201 -5.94 10.69 -4.17
CA VAL A 201 -5.75 11.88 -3.34
C VAL A 201 -6.75 12.94 -3.80
N LYS A 202 -7.75 13.26 -2.98
CA LYS A 202 -8.67 14.37 -3.29
C LYS A 202 -7.84 15.65 -3.37
N GLN A 203 -7.90 16.40 -4.48
CA GLN A 203 -7.09 17.62 -4.70
C GLN A 203 -7.15 18.64 -3.55
N ARG A 204 -8.24 18.68 -2.77
CA ARG A 204 -8.35 19.52 -1.56
C ARG A 204 -7.35 19.16 -0.45
N GLN A 205 -6.82 17.93 -0.43
CA GLN A 205 -5.77 17.48 0.51
C GLN A 205 -4.34 17.63 -0.06
N LEU A 206 -4.18 17.87 -1.37
CA LEU A 206 -2.91 18.17 -2.06
C LEU A 206 -2.72 19.66 -2.39
N GLY A 207 -3.66 20.51 -1.97
CA GLY A 207 -3.85 21.88 -2.46
C GLY A 207 -2.81 22.94 -2.07
N MET A 208 -1.52 22.59 -1.95
CA MET A 208 -0.41 23.55 -1.99
C MET A 208 0.85 22.96 -2.67
N LEU A 209 0.70 22.09 -3.67
CA LEU A 209 1.75 22.02 -4.70
C LEU A 209 1.64 23.29 -5.54
N PRO A 210 2.72 24.07 -5.79
CA PRO A 210 2.64 25.21 -6.68
C PRO A 210 2.37 24.67 -8.08
N ALA A 211 1.09 24.66 -8.47
CA ALA A 211 0.73 24.58 -9.86
C ALA A 211 1.40 25.79 -10.52
N LYS A 212 2.49 25.57 -11.24
CA LYS A 212 2.93 26.55 -12.24
C LYS A 212 1.71 26.77 -13.14
N CYS A 213 1.14 27.96 -13.03
CA CYS A 213 0.02 28.42 -13.81
C CYS A 213 0.37 28.27 -15.29
N TYR A 214 -0.16 27.24 -15.94
CA TYR A 214 -0.42 27.33 -17.37
C TYR A 214 -1.82 27.91 -17.51
N THR A 215 -1.86 29.21 -17.77
CA THR A 215 -3.05 29.89 -18.25
C THR A 215 -3.47 29.28 -19.58
N ASN A 216 -4.63 28.62 -19.64
CA ASN A 216 -5.73 29.09 -20.49
C ASN A 216 -6.95 28.16 -20.49
N LYS A 217 -8.11 28.84 -20.44
CA LYS A 217 -9.49 28.44 -20.76
C LYS A 217 -10.27 27.59 -19.74
N LEU A 218 -11.23 28.29 -19.14
CA LEU A 218 -12.43 27.84 -18.43
C LEU A 218 -13.14 26.69 -19.14
N ILE A 219 -13.42 25.60 -18.42
CA ILE A 219 -14.56 24.73 -18.70
C ILE A 219 -15.30 24.46 -17.38
N LYS A 220 -16.48 25.06 -17.23
CA LYS A 220 -17.46 24.70 -16.19
C LYS A 220 -18.35 23.60 -16.78
N TYR A 221 -18.44 22.45 -16.11
CA TYR A 221 -19.55 21.53 -16.32
C TYR A 221 -20.48 21.59 -15.11
N HIS A 222 -21.70 22.11 -15.33
CA HIS A 222 -22.87 21.75 -14.53
C HIS A 222 -23.61 20.69 -15.32
N VAL A 223 -23.75 19.49 -14.76
CA VAL A 223 -24.61 18.44 -15.33
C VAL A 223 -25.93 18.49 -14.57
N TYR A 224 -27.01 18.83 -15.27
CA TYR A 224 -28.39 18.69 -14.79
C TYR A 224 -29.00 17.49 -15.54
N ILE A 225 -29.46 16.48 -14.80
CA ILE A 225 -30.30 15.42 -15.37
C ILE A 225 -31.74 15.79 -15.00
N ILE A 226 -32.55 16.11 -16.02
CA ILE A 226 -33.99 16.33 -15.90
C ILE A 226 -34.65 15.05 -16.40
N SER A 227 -35.31 14.31 -15.51
CA SER A 227 -36.17 13.20 -15.88
C SER A 227 -37.62 13.64 -15.75
N PHE A 228 -38.39 13.54 -16.84
CA PHE A 228 -39.84 13.68 -16.82
C PHE A 228 -40.46 12.31 -16.50
N VAL A 229 -41.39 12.27 -15.55
CA VAL A 229 -42.28 11.12 -15.36
C VAL A 229 -43.65 11.59 -15.81
N GLU A 230 -44.16 11.00 -16.89
CA GLU A 230 -45.56 11.17 -17.30
C GLU A 230 -46.42 10.25 -16.42
N PHE A 231 -47.59 10.75 -15.99
CA PHE A 231 -48.67 9.95 -15.42
C PHE A 231 -49.71 9.67 -16.50
#